data_AF-A0A0F9S6H1-F1
#
_entry.id   AF-A0A0F9S6H1-F1
#
_cell.length_a   1.000
_cell.length_b   1.000
_cell.length_c   1.000
_cell.angle_alpha   90.00
_cell.angle_beta   90.00
_cell.angle_gamma   90.00
#
_symmetry.space_group_name_H-M   'P 1'
#
loop_
_entity.id
_entity.type
_entity.pdbx_description
1 polymer ?
#
loop_
_entity_poly.entity_id
_entity_poly.type
_entity_poly.pdbx_seq_one_letter_code
_entity_poly.pdbx_strand_id
1 'polypeptide(L)'
;MKTTLVERDLWYDGDSSFDESALIDVIRLGKLPEGHYVRTLSDEVKKFNRLVPRGEQLTVKTSCHDLDLSWNLSETIMNLDVEEYLAYRLTVLHLPVDEHNSGIFRIVDELQLYKKLNLFPVLRAIIHVIYTLEQNKIVWGVGRGSCVSSYVLYLIGVHDVDSMRYGLNITDFLRA
;
A
#
# COMPACT_ATOMS: atom_id res chain seq x y z
N MET A 1 3.67 3.53 -24.05
CA MET A 1 2.25 3.48 -24.49
C MET A 1 1.52 4.61 -23.75
N LYS A 2 0.62 5.34 -24.41
CA LYS A 2 -0.07 6.50 -23.80
C LYS A 2 -1.52 6.60 -24.25
N THR A 3 -2.35 7.19 -23.40
CA THR A 3 -3.74 7.56 -23.70
C THR A 3 -3.82 9.08 -23.76
N THR A 4 -4.27 9.63 -24.89
CA THR A 4 -4.47 11.08 -25.04
C THR A 4 -5.83 11.48 -24.48
N LEU A 5 -5.81 12.36 -23.49
CA LEU A 5 -6.98 13.02 -22.92
C LEU A 5 -7.05 14.48 -23.41
N VAL A 6 -8.16 15.15 -23.13
CA VAL A 6 -8.42 16.54 -23.56
C VAL A 6 -7.32 17.50 -23.09
N GLU A 7 -6.86 17.35 -21.84
CA GLU A 7 -5.94 18.30 -21.20
C GLU A 7 -4.51 17.77 -21.07
N ARG A 8 -4.29 16.45 -21.23
CA ARG A 8 -2.99 15.80 -21.04
C ARG A 8 -2.91 14.45 -21.74
N ASP A 9 -1.69 13.98 -22.00
CA ASP A 9 -1.43 12.58 -22.30
C ASP A 9 -1.11 11.85 -21.00
N LEU A 10 -1.86 10.80 -20.69
CA LEU A 10 -1.58 9.91 -19.56
C LEU A 10 -0.73 8.73 -20.04
N TRP A 11 0.45 8.58 -19.46
CA TRP A 11 1.35 7.47 -19.72
C TRP A 11 0.99 6.28 -18.83
N TYR A 12 1.32 5.08 -19.28
CA TYR A 12 0.93 3.83 -18.60
C TYR A 12 1.69 3.59 -17.29
N ASP A 13 2.75 4.37 -17.04
CA ASP A 13 3.48 4.41 -15.78
C ASP A 13 2.93 5.44 -14.79
N GLY A 14 1.84 6.14 -15.14
CA GLY A 14 1.16 7.11 -14.27
C GLY A 14 1.55 8.56 -14.52
N ASP A 15 2.62 8.80 -15.29
CA ASP A 15 3.07 10.15 -15.62
C ASP A 15 2.16 10.85 -16.60
N SER A 16 2.23 12.18 -16.62
CA SER A 16 1.39 13.02 -17.47
C SER A 16 2.21 13.97 -18.32
N SER A 17 1.89 14.08 -19.61
CA SER A 17 2.41 15.12 -20.49
C SER A 17 1.34 16.15 -20.81
N PHE A 18 1.65 17.42 -20.60
CA PHE A 18 0.70 18.52 -20.78
C PHE A 18 1.05 19.37 -22.00
N ASP A 19 0.02 20.04 -22.54
CA ASP A 19 0.21 21.19 -23.42
C ASP A 19 0.54 22.43 -22.60
N GLU A 20 1.12 23.44 -23.25
CA GLU A 20 1.57 24.69 -22.61
C GLU A 20 0.46 25.41 -21.85
N SER A 21 -0.75 25.46 -22.40
CA SER A 21 -1.90 26.11 -21.78
C SER A 21 -2.33 25.41 -20.49
N ALA A 22 -2.44 24.08 -20.52
CA ALA A 22 -2.83 23.27 -19.37
C ALA A 22 -1.75 23.23 -18.28
N LEU A 23 -0.47 23.29 -18.68
CA LEU A 23 0.67 23.31 -17.77
C LEU A 23 0.62 24.52 -16.83
N ILE A 24 0.21 25.69 -17.31
CA ILE A 24 0.11 26.91 -16.49
C ILE A 24 -0.88 26.71 -15.34
N ASP A 25 -2.01 26.07 -15.60
CA ASP A 25 -3.03 25.82 -14.57
C ASP A 25 -2.55 24.81 -13.53
N VAL A 26 -1.79 23.80 -13.96
CA VAL A 26 -1.15 22.83 -13.05
C VAL A 26 -0.11 23.51 -12.15
N ILE A 27 0.74 24.37 -12.72
CA ILE A 27 1.74 25.15 -11.96
C ILE A 27 1.06 26.06 -10.94
N ARG A 28 -0.04 26.73 -11.32
CA ARG A 28 -0.81 27.61 -10.43
C ARG A 28 -1.40 26.89 -9.23
N LEU A 29 -1.74 25.60 -9.38
CA LEU A 29 -2.21 24.76 -8.28
C LEU A 29 -1.09 24.35 -7.30
N GLY A 30 0.14 24.86 -7.49
CA GLY A 30 1.27 24.64 -6.59
C GLY A 30 1.84 23.23 -6.66
N LYS A 31 1.45 22.46 -7.67
CA LYS A 31 1.91 21.10 -7.91
C LYS A 31 2.77 21.10 -9.16
N LEU A 32 4.08 21.20 -8.99
CA LEU A 32 5.03 20.58 -9.91
C LEU A 32 5.62 19.35 -9.21
N PRO A 33 4.93 18.20 -9.18
CA PRO A 33 5.52 16.95 -8.74
C PRO A 33 6.48 16.40 -9.79
N GLU A 34 7.33 15.49 -9.36
CA GLU A 34 7.98 14.51 -10.26
C GLU A 34 6.92 13.84 -11.17
N GLY A 35 7.30 13.50 -12.41
CA GLY A 35 6.39 12.83 -13.36
C GLY A 35 5.57 13.75 -14.28
N HIS A 36 5.85 15.06 -14.30
CA HIS A 36 5.19 16.03 -15.19
C HIS A 36 6.08 16.40 -16.37
N TYR A 37 5.56 16.16 -17.57
CA TYR A 37 6.27 16.36 -18.83
C TYR A 37 5.50 17.31 -19.74
N VAL A 38 6.16 17.80 -20.79
CA VAL A 38 5.52 18.59 -21.84
C VAL A 38 5.40 17.78 -23.12
N ARG A 39 4.35 18.01 -23.92
CA ARG A 39 4.26 17.42 -25.26
C ARG A 39 5.35 17.95 -26.19
N THR A 40 5.67 19.24 -26.08
CA THR A 40 6.63 19.94 -26.94
C THR A 40 7.51 20.91 -26.14
N LEU A 41 8.79 21.01 -26.51
CA LEU A 41 9.74 21.99 -25.98
C LEU A 41 9.59 23.33 -26.70
N SER A 42 8.55 24.08 -26.34
CA SER A 42 8.33 25.42 -26.88
C SER A 42 9.32 26.45 -26.32
N ASP A 43 9.30 27.64 -26.90
CA ASP A 43 10.17 28.73 -26.43
C ASP A 43 9.80 29.23 -25.03
N GLU A 44 8.54 29.07 -24.61
CA GLU A 44 8.13 29.37 -23.23
C GLU A 44 8.67 28.33 -22.25
N VAL A 45 8.57 27.04 -22.58
CA VAL A 45 9.15 25.95 -21.76
C VAL A 45 10.66 26.11 -21.64
N LYS A 46 11.35 26.50 -22.72
CA LYS A 46 12.80 26.79 -22.67
C LYS A 46 13.12 27.98 -21.77
N LYS A 47 12.30 29.03 -21.77
CA LYS A 47 12.47 30.18 -20.86
C LYS A 47 12.25 29.74 -19.41
N PHE A 48 11.22 28.95 -19.14
CA PHE A 48 10.96 28.37 -17.83
C PHE A 48 12.15 27.54 -17.34
N ASN A 49 12.66 26.62 -18.16
CA ASN A 49 13.80 25.75 -17.83
C ASN A 49 15.10 26.51 -17.51
N ARG A 50 15.26 27.75 -17.98
CA ARG A 50 16.41 28.61 -17.62
C ARG A 50 16.28 29.23 -16.23
N LEU A 51 15.06 29.37 -15.72
CA LEU A 51 14.76 30.01 -14.43
C LEU A 51 14.71 29.01 -13.28
N VAL A 52 14.55 27.71 -13.57
CA VAL A 52 14.47 26.65 -12.57
C VAL A 52 15.76 25.83 -12.46
N PRO A 53 16.06 25.23 -11.30
CA PRO A 53 17.17 24.29 -11.14
C PRO A 53 17.05 23.09 -12.09
N ARG A 54 18.16 22.42 -12.38
CA ARG A 54 18.20 21.28 -13.32
C ARG A 54 17.23 20.14 -12.97
N GLY A 55 16.92 19.93 -11.69
CA GLY A 55 15.99 18.90 -11.23
C GLY A 55 14.52 19.19 -11.52
N GLU A 56 14.17 20.44 -11.79
CA GLU A 56 12.79 20.91 -11.99
C GLU A 56 12.50 21.29 -13.44
N GLN A 57 13.45 21.02 -14.35
CA GLN A 57 13.30 21.33 -15.76
C GLN A 57 12.28 20.41 -16.42
N LEU A 58 11.36 21.01 -17.16
CA LEU A 58 10.35 20.29 -17.93
C LEU A 58 10.99 19.68 -19.17
N THR A 59 10.75 18.38 -19.37
CA THR A 59 11.26 17.62 -20.50
C THR A 59 10.13 16.94 -21.26
N VAL A 60 10.42 16.48 -22.47
CA VAL A 60 9.48 15.68 -23.27
C VAL A 60 9.72 14.21 -22.95
N LYS A 61 8.66 13.50 -22.56
CA LYS A 61 8.73 12.07 -22.30
C LYS A 61 8.75 11.28 -23.60
N THR A 62 9.72 10.38 -23.74
CA THR A 62 9.91 9.56 -24.95
C THR A 62 9.48 8.10 -24.75
N SER A 63 9.57 7.57 -23.53
CA SER A 63 9.25 6.18 -23.21
C SER A 63 8.69 6.06 -21.80
N CYS A 64 7.98 4.95 -21.53
CA CYS A 64 7.57 4.61 -20.18
C CYS A 64 8.79 4.11 -19.40
N HIS A 65 8.92 4.49 -18.13
CA HIS A 65 9.88 3.86 -17.24
C HIS A 65 9.29 2.57 -16.67
N ASP A 66 10.15 1.69 -16.16
CA ASP A 66 9.70 0.51 -15.46
C ASP A 66 8.97 0.91 -14.17
N LEU A 67 7.85 0.26 -13.90
CA LEU A 67 7.11 0.48 -12.66
C LEU A 67 7.96 -0.06 -11.50
N ASP A 68 8.24 0.80 -10.53
CA ASP A 68 8.78 0.33 -9.27
C ASP A 68 7.66 -0.33 -8.46
N LEU A 69 7.72 -1.65 -8.37
CA LEU A 69 6.79 -2.48 -7.58
C LEU A 69 7.31 -2.70 -6.15
N SER A 70 8.37 -1.99 -5.75
CA SER A 70 8.88 -2.04 -4.40
C SER A 70 7.85 -1.51 -3.39
N TRP A 71 7.94 -2.02 -2.16
CA TRP A 71 7.06 -1.57 -1.10
C TRP A 71 7.45 -0.17 -0.65
N ASN A 72 6.57 0.81 -0.89
CA ASN A 72 6.73 2.17 -0.40
C ASN A 72 6.27 2.27 1.08
N LEU A 73 6.96 1.55 1.97
CA LEU A 73 6.74 1.54 3.41
C LEU A 73 8.01 2.01 4.12
N SER A 74 7.87 2.66 5.27
CA SER A 74 9.04 3.08 6.06
C SER A 74 9.84 1.86 6.55
N GLU A 75 11.14 2.03 6.75
CA GLU A 75 12.02 0.96 7.25
C GLU A 75 11.53 0.38 8.58
N THR A 76 10.96 1.20 9.45
CA THR A 76 10.40 0.77 10.74
C THR A 76 9.28 -0.25 10.55
N ILE A 77 8.37 -0.03 9.59
CA ILE A 77 7.28 -0.96 9.30
C ILE A 77 7.80 -2.19 8.57
N MET A 78 8.74 -2.01 7.64
CA MET A 78 9.35 -3.12 6.91
C MET A 78 10.15 -4.06 7.81
N ASN A 79 10.68 -3.59 8.94
CA ASN A 79 11.41 -4.40 9.91
C ASN A 79 10.57 -4.85 11.11
N LEU A 80 9.26 -4.57 11.11
CA LEU A 80 8.36 -5.02 12.17
C LEU A 80 8.40 -6.55 12.31
N ASP A 81 8.59 -7.01 13.55
CA ASP A 81 8.44 -8.41 13.92
C ASP A 81 6.95 -8.74 14.05
N VAL A 82 6.45 -9.47 13.05
CA VAL A 82 5.04 -9.87 12.98
C VAL A 82 4.71 -10.93 14.02
N GLU A 83 5.65 -11.81 14.35
CA GLU A 83 5.45 -12.89 15.33
C GLU A 83 5.30 -12.29 16.73
N GLU A 84 6.20 -11.39 17.12
CA GLU A 84 6.13 -10.67 18.40
C GLU A 84 4.84 -9.86 18.52
N TYR A 85 4.47 -9.13 17.45
CA TYR A 85 3.23 -8.36 17.41
C TYR A 85 2.00 -9.23 17.66
N LEU A 86 1.90 -10.39 17.01
CA LEU A 86 0.75 -11.29 17.15
C LEU A 86 0.71 -11.95 18.54
N ALA A 87 1.86 -12.34 19.10
CA ALA A 87 1.95 -12.86 20.45
C ALA A 87 1.46 -11.84 21.48
N TYR A 88 1.84 -10.57 21.32
CA TYR A 88 1.31 -9.47 22.12
C TYR A 88 -0.21 -9.33 21.98
N ARG A 89 -0.74 -9.29 20.75
CA ARG A 89 -2.18 -9.18 20.49
C ARG A 89 -2.99 -10.32 21.09
N LEU A 90 -2.48 -11.56 21.01
CA LEU A 90 -3.11 -12.73 21.64
C LEU A 90 -3.15 -12.60 23.17
N THR A 91 -2.08 -12.09 23.78
CA THR A 91 -1.99 -11.91 25.24
C THR A 91 -3.03 -10.91 25.76
N VAL A 92 -3.28 -9.83 24.99
CA VAL A 92 -4.28 -8.81 25.33
C VAL A 92 -5.72 -9.35 25.36
N LEU A 93 -6.00 -10.49 24.75
CA LEU A 93 -7.33 -11.12 24.79
C LEU A 93 -7.67 -11.78 26.14
N HIS A 94 -6.69 -11.97 27.04
CA HIS A 94 -6.89 -12.57 28.38
C HIS A 94 -7.67 -13.90 28.36
N LEU A 95 -7.35 -14.76 27.39
CA LEU A 95 -8.00 -16.06 27.20
C LEU A 95 -7.57 -17.08 28.27
N PRO A 96 -8.39 -18.11 28.56
CA PRO A 96 -7.97 -19.28 29.32
C PRO A 96 -6.74 -19.95 28.71
N VAL A 97 -5.92 -20.61 29.54
CA VAL A 97 -4.64 -21.22 29.11
C VAL A 97 -4.80 -22.15 27.91
N ASP A 98 -5.85 -22.97 27.89
CA ASP A 98 -6.09 -23.93 26.80
C ASP A 98 -6.43 -23.25 25.47
N GLU A 99 -7.25 -22.20 25.51
CA GLU A 99 -7.61 -21.39 24.34
C GLU A 99 -6.41 -20.56 23.87
N HIS A 100 -5.62 -20.02 24.79
CA HIS A 100 -4.39 -19.29 24.49
C HIS A 100 -3.38 -20.19 23.77
N ASN A 101 -3.15 -21.41 24.28
CA ASN A 101 -2.27 -22.38 23.64
C ASN A 101 -2.75 -22.77 22.24
N SER A 102 -4.06 -23.01 22.10
CA SER A 102 -4.68 -23.28 20.79
C SER A 102 -4.47 -22.10 19.83
N GLY A 103 -4.56 -20.87 20.34
CA GLY A 103 -4.29 -19.63 19.60
C GLY A 103 -2.86 -19.57 19.08
N ILE A 104 -1.87 -19.94 19.91
CA ILE A 104 -0.46 -20.00 19.51
C ILE A 104 -0.28 -20.99 18.35
N PHE A 105 -0.81 -22.21 18.46
CA PHE A 105 -0.71 -23.21 17.38
C PHE A 105 -1.32 -22.69 16.08
N ARG A 106 -2.51 -22.07 16.16
CA ARG A 106 -3.17 -21.49 14.99
C ARG A 106 -2.35 -20.38 14.34
N ILE A 107 -1.78 -19.47 15.13
CA ILE A 107 -0.91 -18.41 14.63
C ILE A 107 0.28 -19.01 13.89
N VAL A 108 0.96 -20.00 14.48
CA VAL A 108 2.11 -20.67 13.87
C VAL A 108 1.73 -21.30 12.52
N ASP A 109 0.63 -22.04 12.46
CA ASP A 109 0.17 -22.69 11.23
C ASP A 109 -0.14 -21.67 10.12
N GLU A 110 -0.84 -20.58 10.44
CA GLU A 110 -1.15 -19.53 9.46
C GLU A 110 0.12 -18.79 9.02
N LEU A 111 1.03 -18.44 9.93
CA LEU A 111 2.28 -17.76 9.60
C LEU A 111 3.19 -18.61 8.70
N GLN A 112 3.17 -19.94 8.84
CA GLN A 112 3.85 -20.83 7.91
C GLN A 112 3.30 -20.71 6.47
N LEU A 113 1.97 -20.59 6.31
CA LEU A 113 1.36 -20.35 5.00
C LEU A 113 1.73 -18.97 4.44
N TYR A 114 1.65 -17.91 5.25
CA TYR A 114 2.08 -16.57 4.85
C TYR A 114 3.55 -16.55 4.43
N LYS A 115 4.41 -17.30 5.13
CA LYS A 115 5.83 -17.43 4.80
C LYS A 115 6.03 -18.16 3.47
N LYS A 116 5.35 -19.29 3.27
CA LYS A 116 5.39 -20.08 2.02
C LYS A 116 4.98 -19.24 0.80
N LEU A 117 4.03 -18.33 0.98
CA LEU A 117 3.52 -17.46 -0.08
C LEU A 117 4.26 -16.12 -0.21
N ASN A 118 5.34 -15.88 0.56
CA ASN A 118 6.07 -14.61 0.61
C ASN A 118 5.19 -13.39 0.93
N LEU A 119 4.18 -13.56 1.80
CA LEU A 119 3.18 -12.54 2.14
C LEU A 119 3.48 -11.77 3.44
N PHE A 120 4.66 -11.95 4.04
CA PHE A 120 5.07 -11.17 5.22
C PHE A 120 5.08 -9.65 4.99
N PRO A 121 5.56 -9.12 3.84
CA PRO A 121 5.45 -7.69 3.54
C PRO A 121 4.00 -7.21 3.53
N VAL A 122 3.06 -8.04 3.05
CA VAL A 122 1.63 -7.74 3.04
C VAL A 122 1.09 -7.66 4.48
N LEU A 123 1.47 -8.59 5.37
CA LEU A 123 1.08 -8.52 6.78
C LEU A 123 1.56 -7.24 7.44
N ARG A 124 2.83 -6.85 7.22
CA ARG A 124 3.39 -5.59 7.74
C ARG A 124 2.63 -4.36 7.23
N ALA A 125 2.29 -4.35 5.95
CA ALA A 125 1.48 -3.30 5.35
C ALA A 125 0.09 -3.20 6.00
N ILE A 126 -0.59 -4.34 6.21
CA ILE A 126 -1.90 -4.40 6.85
C ILE A 126 -1.82 -3.90 8.30
N ILE A 127 -0.82 -4.34 9.07
CA ILE A 127 -0.60 -3.87 10.44
C ILE A 127 -0.43 -2.35 10.46
N HIS A 128 0.34 -1.80 9.52
CA HIS A 128 0.53 -0.35 9.40
C HIS A 128 -0.75 0.41 9.06
N VAL A 129 -1.58 -0.13 8.16
CA VAL A 129 -2.88 0.46 7.83
C VAL A 129 -3.77 0.48 9.06
N ILE A 130 -3.94 -0.66 9.74
CA ILE A 130 -4.79 -0.75 10.93
C ILE A 130 -4.27 0.17 12.03
N TYR A 131 -2.96 0.16 12.31
CA TYR A 131 -2.36 1.05 13.28
C TYR A 131 -2.64 2.52 12.96
N THR A 132 -2.49 2.93 11.70
CA THR A 132 -2.80 4.30 11.26
C THR A 132 -4.26 4.66 11.50
N LEU A 133 -5.18 3.75 11.20
CA LEU A 133 -6.61 3.98 11.43
C LEU A 133 -6.94 4.10 12.93
N GLU A 134 -6.35 3.24 13.78
CA GLU A 134 -6.49 3.30 15.24
C GLU A 134 -5.99 4.63 15.81
N GLN A 135 -4.79 5.05 15.42
CA GLN A 135 -4.20 6.32 15.91
C GLN A 135 -5.04 7.53 15.51
N ASN A 136 -5.67 7.49 14.33
CA ASN A 136 -6.56 8.55 13.86
C ASN A 136 -8.02 8.38 14.33
N LYS A 137 -8.32 7.36 15.15
CA LYS A 137 -9.67 7.05 15.65
C LYS A 137 -10.69 6.88 14.52
N ILE A 138 -10.24 6.33 13.40
CA ILE A 138 -11.09 6.03 12.24
C ILE A 138 -11.66 4.64 12.43
N VAL A 139 -12.98 4.51 12.33
CA VAL A 139 -13.65 3.19 12.36
C VAL A 139 -13.64 2.60 10.95
N TRP A 140 -13.32 1.32 10.83
CA TRP A 140 -13.50 0.53 9.61
C TRP A 140 -14.52 -0.58 9.82
N GLY A 141 -14.99 -1.18 8.73
CA GLY A 141 -16.02 -2.22 8.79
C GLY A 141 -15.52 -3.51 9.46
N VAL A 142 -16.46 -4.31 9.93
CA VAL A 142 -16.26 -5.57 10.69
C VAL A 142 -15.51 -6.70 9.96
N GLY A 143 -15.10 -6.48 8.71
CA GLY A 143 -14.51 -7.48 7.83
C GLY A 143 -15.53 -8.23 6.96
N ARG A 144 -15.12 -8.59 5.73
CA ARG A 144 -15.98 -9.33 4.77
C ARG A 144 -15.15 -10.19 3.83
N GLY A 145 -15.77 -11.24 3.30
CA GLY A 145 -15.14 -12.15 2.34
C GLY A 145 -14.37 -13.28 3.03
N SER A 146 -13.49 -13.94 2.27
CA SER A 146 -12.73 -15.09 2.76
C SER A 146 -11.66 -14.74 3.79
N CYS A 147 -11.20 -13.49 3.87
CA CYS A 147 -10.19 -13.08 4.85
C CYS A 147 -10.59 -13.36 6.30
N VAL A 148 -11.89 -13.42 6.56
CA VAL A 148 -12.53 -13.79 7.83
C VAL A 148 -12.07 -15.16 8.35
N SER A 149 -11.55 -16.05 7.49
CA SER A 149 -11.03 -17.34 7.93
C SER A 149 -9.61 -17.29 8.52
N SER A 150 -8.93 -16.14 8.49
CA SER A 150 -7.61 -15.96 9.09
C SER A 150 -7.68 -15.47 10.52
N TYR A 151 -7.12 -16.26 11.43
CA TYR A 151 -6.95 -15.88 12.83
C TYR A 151 -5.88 -14.79 12.99
N VAL A 152 -4.83 -14.81 12.15
CA VAL A 152 -3.81 -13.74 12.13
C VAL A 152 -4.45 -12.39 11.79
N LEU A 153 -5.32 -12.31 10.79
CA LEU A 153 -6.00 -11.07 10.41
C LEU A 153 -7.01 -10.60 11.47
N TYR A 154 -7.67 -11.54 12.15
CA TYR A 154 -8.49 -11.25 13.34
C TYR A 154 -7.65 -10.58 14.44
N LEU A 155 -6.49 -11.16 14.78
CA LEU A 155 -5.60 -10.60 15.80
C LEU A 155 -5.01 -9.24 15.43
N ILE A 156 -4.80 -8.97 14.14
CA ILE A 156 -4.38 -7.63 13.69
C ILE A 156 -5.52 -6.62 13.84
N GLY A 157 -6.78 -7.05 13.81
CA GLY A 157 -7.96 -6.19 13.88
C GLY A 157 -8.52 -5.83 12.50
N VAL A 158 -8.23 -6.63 11.46
CA VAL A 158 -8.78 -6.44 10.11
C VAL A 158 -10.28 -6.77 10.08
N HIS A 159 -10.69 -7.72 10.92
CA HIS A 159 -12.08 -8.16 11.06
C HIS A 159 -12.35 -8.60 12.49
N ASP A 160 -13.63 -8.63 12.87
CA ASP A 160 -14.09 -8.92 14.25
C ASP A 160 -14.63 -10.35 14.42
N VAL A 161 -14.34 -11.24 13.47
CA VAL A 161 -14.77 -12.64 13.51
C VAL A 161 -13.62 -13.54 13.95
N ASP A 162 -13.84 -14.24 15.06
CA ASP A 162 -12.93 -15.26 15.57
C ASP A 162 -13.02 -16.54 14.73
N SER A 163 -12.08 -16.68 13.79
CA SER A 163 -12.00 -17.82 12.88
C SER A 163 -11.75 -19.15 13.59
N MET A 164 -11.09 -19.15 14.76
CA MET A 164 -10.86 -20.36 15.53
C MET A 164 -12.15 -20.84 16.17
N ARG A 165 -12.90 -19.93 16.80
CA ARG A 165 -14.18 -20.25 17.46
C ARG A 165 -15.19 -20.86 16.48
N TYR A 166 -15.21 -20.39 15.24
CA TYR A 166 -16.10 -20.90 14.20
C TYR A 166 -15.49 -22.04 13.36
N GLY A 167 -14.26 -22.47 13.67
CA GLY A 167 -13.60 -23.57 12.95
C GLY A 167 -13.35 -23.28 11.47
N LEU A 168 -13.16 -22.00 11.10
CA LEU A 168 -12.92 -21.60 9.72
C LEU A 168 -11.52 -22.03 9.27
N ASN A 169 -11.41 -22.51 8.04
CA ASN A 169 -10.14 -22.96 7.50
C ASN A 169 -9.40 -21.80 6.81
N ILE A 170 -8.15 -21.56 7.20
CA ILE A 170 -7.30 -20.55 6.57
C ILE A 170 -7.14 -20.79 5.06
N THR A 171 -7.24 -22.05 4.60
CA THR A 171 -7.12 -22.38 3.17
C THR A 171 -8.28 -21.86 2.30
N ASP A 172 -9.40 -21.48 2.92
CA ASP A 172 -10.49 -20.78 2.22
C ASP A 172 -10.06 -19.39 1.75
N PHE A 173 -9.06 -18.81 2.42
CA PHE A 173 -8.43 -17.53 2.07
C PHE A 173 -7.09 -17.72 1.36
N LEU A 174 -6.13 -18.39 2.01
CA LEU A 174 -4.80 -18.63 1.48
C LEU A 174 -4.75 -19.99 0.78
N ARG A 175 -4.95 -19.98 -0.53
CA ARG A 175 -4.78 -21.16 -1.38
C ARG A 175 -3.31 -21.25 -1.79
N ALA A 176 -2.61 -22.26 -1.29
CA ALA A 176 -1.18 -22.50 -1.54
C ALA A 176 -0.92 -23.69 -2.46
#